data_AF-A0AA88EBW6-F1
#
_entry.id   AF-A0AA88EBW6-F1
#
_cell.length_a   1.000
_cell.length_b   1.000
_cell.length_c   1.000
_cell.angle_alpha   90.00
_cell.angle_beta   90.00
_cell.angle_gamma   90.00
#
_symmetry.space_group_name_H-M   'P 1'
#
loop_
_entity.id
_entity.type
_entity.pdbx_description
1 polymer ?
#
loop_
_entity_poly.entity_id
_entity_poly.type
_entity_poly.pdbx_seq_one_letter_code
_entity_poly.pdbx_strand_id
1 'polypeptide(L)'
;MNCQEAHEIKPLSHELALELFKQNLSNRNTLGPEIELIAKQIVEKCEGLPRWILNVADRLRGVDDINEWRNALTEVPEYRKGIAD
;
A
#
# COMPACT_ATOMS: atom_id res chain seq x y z
N MET A 1 15.46 20.99 -22.61
CA MET A 1 14.82 20.37 -21.44
C MET A 1 14.74 18.89 -21.73
N ASN A 2 15.49 18.05 -21.01
CA ASN A 2 15.50 16.61 -21.22
C ASN A 2 14.43 16.03 -20.31
N CYS A 3 13.20 15.94 -20.82
CA CYS A 3 12.12 15.26 -20.12
C CYS A 3 12.50 13.78 -20.06
N GLN A 4 12.73 13.25 -18.86
CA GLN A 4 12.98 11.83 -18.67
C GLN A 4 11.86 11.03 -19.33
N GLU A 5 12.21 9.98 -20.08
CA GLU A 5 11.26 9.01 -20.61
C GLU A 5 10.34 8.54 -19.48
N ALA A 6 9.03 8.65 -19.70
CA ALA A 6 8.04 8.04 -18.84
C ALA A 6 8.18 6.52 -18.94
N HIS A 7 9.04 5.94 -18.11
CA HIS A 7 9.12 4.50 -17.95
C HIS A 7 7.79 4.03 -17.33
N GLU A 8 6.96 3.42 -18.16
CA GLU A 8 5.71 2.81 -17.74
C GLU A 8 6.03 1.67 -16.76
N ILE A 9 5.85 1.95 -15.46
CA ILE A 9 6.06 0.93 -14.42
C ILE A 9 4.84 0.01 -14.48
N LYS A 10 5.08 -1.24 -14.88
CA LYS A 10 4.04 -2.28 -14.83
C LYS A 10 3.61 -2.50 -13.38
N PRO A 11 2.31 -2.66 -13.12
CA PRO A 11 1.83 -3.04 -11.80
C PRO A 11 2.50 -4.33 -11.31
N LEU A 12 2.79 -4.36 -10.02
CA LEU A 12 3.26 -5.56 -9.32
C LEU A 12 2.16 -6.62 -9.28
N SER A 13 2.57 -7.89 -9.27
CA SER A 13 1.65 -8.98 -8.93
C SER A 13 1.15 -8.80 -7.48
N HIS A 14 0.00 -9.38 -7.15
CA HIS A 14 -0.54 -9.31 -5.80
C HIS A 14 0.45 -9.79 -4.73
N GLU A 15 1.20 -10.86 -5.03
CA GLU A 15 2.22 -11.41 -4.13
C GLU A 15 3.38 -10.42 -3.89
N LEU A 16 3.95 -9.86 -4.96
CA LEU A 16 5.03 -8.88 -4.86
C LEU A 16 4.57 -7.59 -4.19
N ALA A 17 3.34 -7.17 -4.46
CA ALA A 17 2.74 -5.99 -3.85
C ALA A 17 2.53 -6.18 -2.34
N LEU A 18 2.10 -7.37 -1.92
CA LEU A 18 1.96 -7.72 -0.50
C LEU A 18 3.31 -7.82 0.20
N GLU A 19 4.32 -8.38 -0.48
CA GLU A 19 5.68 -8.42 0.03
C GLU A 19 6.24 -7.00 0.25
N LEU A 20 6.13 -6.13 -0.75
CA LEU A 20 6.54 -4.73 -0.68
C LEU A 20 5.83 -4.00 0.47
N PHE A 21 4.52 -4.20 0.60
CA PHE A 21 3.72 -3.63 1.68
C PHE A 21 4.26 -4.05 3.05
N LYS A 22 4.50 -5.36 3.26
CA LYS A 22 5.00 -5.92 4.52
C LYS A 22 6.41 -5.44 4.86
N GLN A 23 7.31 -5.38 3.87
CA GLN A 23 8.67 -4.85 4.04
C GLN A 23 8.65 -3.41 4.59
N ASN A 24 7.66 -2.61 4.17
CA ASN A 24 7.59 -1.20 4.51
C ASN A 24 6.98 -0.91 5.90
N LEU A 25 6.30 -1.89 6.53
CA LEU A 25 5.71 -1.76 7.87
C LEU A 25 6.73 -1.81 9.03
N SER A 26 8.02 -1.97 8.73
CA SER A 26 9.14 -2.18 9.68
C SER A 26 8.98 -3.44 10.54
N ASN A 27 9.65 -4.53 10.15
CA ASN A 27 9.92 -5.75 10.94
C ASN A 27 8.77 -6.33 11.78
N ARG A 28 7.51 -6.09 11.42
CA ARG A 28 6.38 -6.86 11.93
C ARG A 28 6.37 -8.20 11.20
N ASN A 29 7.32 -9.07 11.56
CA ASN A 29 7.48 -10.41 10.96
C ASN A 29 6.24 -11.29 11.16
N THR A 30 5.31 -10.88 12.04
CA THR A 30 4.02 -11.53 12.23
C THR A 30 2.93 -10.47 12.46
N LEU A 31 2.16 -10.18 11.43
CA LEU A 31 0.85 -9.55 11.59
C LEU A 31 -0.12 -10.59 12.16
N GLY A 32 -1.06 -10.16 13.01
CA GLY A 32 -2.16 -11.04 13.42
C GLY A 32 -3.01 -11.45 12.21
N PRO A 33 -3.71 -12.60 12.24
CA PRO A 33 -4.45 -13.13 11.10
C PRO A 33 -5.49 -12.14 10.54
N GLU A 34 -6.14 -11.37 11.41
CA GLU A 34 -7.13 -10.38 11.02
C GLU A 34 -6.49 -9.18 10.29
N ILE A 35 -5.35 -8.69 10.80
CA ILE A 35 -4.57 -7.62 10.17
C ILE A 35 -4.02 -8.08 8.82
N GLU A 36 -3.60 -9.35 8.71
CA GLU A 36 -3.12 -9.90 7.44
C GLU A 36 -4.23 -9.99 6.38
N LEU A 37 -5.46 -10.30 6.76
CA LEU A 37 -6.61 -10.25 5.85
C LEU A 37 -6.90 -8.82 5.36
N ILE A 38 -6.76 -7.83 6.25
CA ILE A 38 -6.94 -6.41 5.87
C ILE A 38 -5.78 -5.96 4.96
N ALA A 39 -4.54 -6.33 5.26
CA ALA A 39 -3.37 -6.02 4.44
C ALA A 39 -3.54 -6.49 2.99
N LYS A 40 -4.04 -7.72 2.78
CA LYS A 40 -4.33 -8.26 1.45
C LYS A 40 -5.37 -7.42 0.69
N GLN A 41 -6.45 -7.01 1.36
CA GLN A 41 -7.49 -6.16 0.76
C GLN A 41 -6.97 -4.75 0.41
N ILE A 42 -6.09 -4.19 1.25
CA ILE A 42 -5.43 -2.90 0.96
C ILE A 42 -4.58 -3.02 -0.31
N VAL A 43 -3.76 -4.07 -0.39
CA VAL A 43 -2.87 -4.32 -1.53
C VAL A 43 -3.65 -4.54 -2.82
N GLU A 44 -4.76 -5.27 -2.76
CA GLU A 44 -5.69 -5.44 -3.88
C GLU A 44 -6.23 -4.09 -4.37
N LYS A 45 -6.67 -3.22 -3.47
CA LYS A 45 -7.13 -1.85 -3.80
C LYS A 45 -6.04 -0.94 -4.36
N CYS A 46 -4.77 -1.22 -4.08
CA CYS A 46 -3.64 -0.49 -4.66
C CYS A 46 -3.35 -0.89 -6.11
N GLU A 47 -4.03 -1.91 -6.65
CA GLU A 47 -3.90 -2.38 -8.04
C GLU A 47 -2.44 -2.67 -8.46
N GLY A 48 -1.60 -3.10 -7.51
CA GLY A 48 -0.18 -3.40 -7.77
C GLY A 48 0.71 -2.18 -7.99
N LEU A 49 0.21 -0.95 -7.84
CA LEU A 49 1.00 0.26 -8.09
C LEU A 49 1.91 0.58 -6.89
N PRO A 50 3.26 0.57 -7.07
CA PRO A 50 4.20 0.74 -5.96
C PRO A 50 3.98 2.02 -5.15
N ARG A 51 3.61 3.12 -5.81
CA ARG A 51 3.39 4.42 -5.15
C ARG A 51 2.27 4.36 -4.10
N TRP A 52 1.16 3.69 -4.40
CA TRP A 52 0.03 3.56 -3.47
C TRP A 52 0.36 2.62 -2.32
N ILE A 53 1.00 1.49 -2.65
CA ILE A 53 1.44 0.50 -1.67
C ILE A 53 2.34 1.14 -0.61
N LEU A 54 3.33 1.94 -1.06
CA LEU A 54 4.26 2.60 -0.15
C LEU A 54 3.58 3.65 0.74
N ASN A 55 2.68 4.47 0.19
CA ASN A 55 1.96 5.49 0.96
C ASN A 55 1.10 4.86 2.07
N VAL A 56 0.31 3.82 1.75
CA VAL A 56 -0.57 3.19 2.74
C VAL A 56 0.24 2.42 3.77
N ALA A 57 1.34 1.75 3.37
CA ALA A 57 2.22 1.08 4.31
C ALA A 57 2.92 2.05 5.27
N ASP A 58 3.31 3.24 4.79
CA ASP A 58 3.92 4.26 5.63
C ASP A 58 2.91 4.82 6.66
N ARG A 59 1.67 5.10 6.24
CA ARG A 59 0.55 5.48 7.15
C ARG A 59 0.35 4.45 8.26
N LEU A 60 0.41 3.15 7.92
CA LEU A 60 0.14 2.05 8.85
C LEU A 60 1.39 1.57 9.60
N ARG A 61 2.56 2.15 9.34
CA ARG A 61 3.80 1.78 10.02
C ARG A 61 3.65 2.08 11.51
N GLY A 62 3.91 1.08 12.35
CA GLY A 62 3.78 1.22 13.81
C GLY A 62 2.33 1.22 14.33
N VAL A 63 1.31 1.11 13.47
CA VAL A 63 -0.09 1.09 13.90
C VAL A 63 -0.52 -0.32 14.33
N ASP A 64 -0.94 -0.46 15.59
CA ASP A 64 -1.47 -1.71 16.15
C ASP A 64 -3.02 -1.73 16.24
N ASP A 65 -3.68 -0.57 16.05
CA ASP A 65 -5.14 -0.48 16.12
C ASP A 65 -5.79 -1.01 14.83
N ILE A 66 -6.53 -2.11 14.95
CA ILE A 66 -7.23 -2.72 13.82
C ILE A 66 -8.24 -1.81 13.14
N ASN A 67 -8.84 -0.87 13.85
CA ASN A 67 -9.78 0.07 13.26
C ASN A 67 -9.06 1.02 12.31
N GLU A 68 -7.83 1.43 12.63
CA GLU A 68 -7.01 2.24 11.74
C GLU A 68 -6.60 1.49 10.47
N TRP A 69 -6.40 0.17 10.56
CA TRP A 69 -6.19 -0.70 9.40
C TRP A 69 -7.44 -0.82 8.54
N ARG A 70 -8.62 -0.96 9.14
CA ARG A 70 -9.90 -0.96 8.41
C ARG A 70 -10.16 0.38 7.72
N ASN A 71 -9.87 1.50 8.40
CA ASN A 71 -10.04 2.84 7.86
C ASN A 71 -9.19 3.05 6.60
N ALA A 72 -7.96 2.54 6.60
CA ALA A 72 -7.08 2.63 5.43
C ALA A 72 -7.68 2.04 4.15
N LEU A 73 -8.57 1.03 4.23
CA LEU A 73 -9.28 0.48 3.05
C LEU A 73 -10.18 1.50 2.34
N THR A 74 -10.71 2.45 3.11
CA THR A 74 -11.60 3.51 2.64
C THR A 74 -10.80 4.69 2.11
N GLU A 75 -9.57 4.87 2.57
CA GLU A 75 -8.69 5.97 2.18
C GLU A 75 -7.85 5.69 0.93
N VAL A 76 -7.63 4.42 0.54
CA VAL A 76 -6.89 4.07 -0.71
C VAL A 76 -7.35 4.90 -1.93
N PRO A 77 -8.65 5.09 -2.18
CA PRO A 77 -9.15 5.92 -3.29
C PRO A 77 -8.85 7.42 -3.14
N GLU A 78 -8.66 7.93 -1.92
CA GLU A 78 -8.38 9.35 -1.66
C GLU A 78 -6.93 9.70 -1.97
N TYR A 79 -5.99 8.79 -1.69
CA TYR A 79 -4.61 8.93 -2.16
C TYR A 79 -4.57 9.13 -3.69
N ARG A 80 -5.46 8.46 -4.45
CA ARG A 80 -5.59 8.60 -5.91
C ARG A 80 -6.00 10.01 -6.35
N LYS A 81 -6.78 10.74 -5.55
CA LYS A 81 -7.26 12.09 -5.91
C LYS A 81 -6.24 13.19 -5.65
N GLY A 82 -5.29 13.00 -4.73
CA GLY A 82 -4.29 14.01 -4.35
C GLY A 82 -3.15 14.24 -5.34
N ILE A 83 -3.13 13.57 -6.51
CA ILE A 83 -2.10 13.74 -7.56
C ILE A 83 -2.66 14.51 -8.78
N ALA A 84 -3.90 14.98 -8.72
CA ALA A 84 -4.54 15.72 -9.81
C ALA A 84 -4.43 17.25 -9.70
N ASP A 85 -3.59 17.79 -8.80
CA ASP A 85 -3.27 19.23 -8.70
C ASP A 85 -1.81 19.49 -9.12
#